data_AF-K2B3D0-F1
#
_entry.id   AF-K2B3D0-F1
#
_cell.length_a   1.000
_cell.length_b   1.000
_cell.length_c   1.000
_cell.angle_alpha   90.00
_cell.angle_beta   90.00
_cell.angle_gamma   90.00
#
_symmetry.space_group_name_H-M   'P 1'
#
loop_
_entity.id
_entity.type
_entity.pdbx_description
1 polymer ?
#
loop_
_entity_poly.entity_id
_entity_poly.type
_entity_poly.pdbx_seq_one_letter_code
_entity_poly.pdbx_strand_id
1 'polypeptide(L)'
;LLRMAASFELLPEQDKIQLGNLLKKTIRRDGPNTISVWALARVGARRLVYGGPDYVVKPEMAEGWVGALLEFDWSKEAYIPYSAILMARVTGDRKLDLCAETMAKVQKQIETCPASEHLYDLLMNLAALDENDQKLFFGDSLPHGIVISG
;
A
#
# COMPACT_ATOMS: atom_id res chain seq x y z
N LEU A 1 4.56 10.58 -11.61
CA LEU A 1 3.77 9.75 -10.67
C LEU A 1 2.52 9.17 -11.30
N LEU A 2 1.59 10.01 -11.76
CA LEU A 2 0.31 9.61 -12.32
C LEU A 2 0.41 8.52 -13.41
N ARG A 3 1.34 8.66 -14.37
CA ARG A 3 1.56 7.64 -15.42
C ARG A 3 2.08 6.30 -14.88
N MET A 4 2.99 6.32 -13.91
CA MET A 4 3.58 5.09 -13.33
C MET A 4 2.59 4.39 -12.39
N ALA A 5 1.86 5.18 -11.61
CA ALA A 5 0.72 4.73 -10.83
C ALA A 5 -0.34 4.09 -11.74
N ALA A 6 -0.70 4.74 -12.84
CA ALA A 6 -1.60 4.17 -13.85
C ALA A 6 -1.05 2.87 -14.44
N SER A 7 0.25 2.79 -14.73
CA SER A 7 0.88 1.56 -15.24
C SER A 7 0.68 0.39 -14.28
N PHE A 8 0.90 0.57 -12.97
CA PHE A 8 0.69 -0.51 -12.00
C PHE A 8 -0.78 -0.84 -11.73
N GLU A 9 -1.65 0.17 -11.76
CA GLU A 9 -3.08 -0.03 -11.53
C GLU A 9 -3.79 -0.73 -12.69
N LEU A 10 -3.33 -0.55 -13.92
CA LEU A 10 -4.00 -1.04 -15.13
C LEU A 10 -3.40 -2.33 -15.69
N LEU A 11 -2.42 -2.92 -15.01
CA LEU A 11 -1.90 -4.24 -15.37
C LEU A 11 -3.02 -5.30 -15.34
N PRO A 12 -2.97 -6.31 -16.24
CA PRO A 12 -3.75 -7.53 -16.09
C PRO A 12 -3.55 -8.17 -14.70
N GLU A 13 -4.59 -8.79 -14.15
CA GLU A 13 -4.55 -9.37 -12.79
C GLU A 13 -3.37 -10.33 -12.59
N GLN A 14 -3.11 -11.20 -13.57
CA GLN A 14 -2.00 -12.16 -13.49
C GLN A 14 -0.63 -11.48 -13.40
N ASP A 15 -0.43 -10.38 -14.14
CA ASP A 15 0.82 -9.61 -14.12
C ASP A 15 0.98 -8.89 -12.77
N LYS A 16 -0.11 -8.36 -12.20
CA LYS A 16 -0.11 -7.82 -10.83
C LYS A 16 0.30 -8.87 -9.82
N ILE A 17 -0.27 -10.08 -9.92
CA ILE A 17 0.04 -11.19 -9.00
C ILE A 17 1.52 -11.56 -9.08
N GLN A 18 2.08 -11.68 -10.30
CA GLN A 18 3.50 -11.98 -10.49
C GLN A 18 4.39 -10.89 -9.91
N LEU A 19 4.13 -9.63 -10.26
CA LEU A 19 4.90 -8.49 -9.79
C LEU A 19 4.82 -8.34 -8.27
N GLY A 20 3.63 -8.40 -7.68
CA GLY A 20 3.43 -8.28 -6.24
C GLY A 20 4.11 -9.43 -5.47
N ASN A 21 4.08 -10.66 -5.99
CA ASN A 21 4.80 -11.77 -5.39
C ASN A 21 6.32 -11.62 -5.48
N LEU A 22 6.84 -11.10 -6.59
CA LEU A 22 8.25 -10.78 -6.74
C LEU A 22 8.66 -9.72 -5.71
N LEU A 23 7.91 -8.61 -5.62
CA LEU A 23 8.17 -7.52 -4.67
C LEU A 23 8.10 -8.01 -3.22
N LYS A 24 7.08 -8.80 -2.85
CA LYS A 24 6.98 -9.45 -1.55
C LYS A 24 8.26 -10.24 -1.22
N LYS A 25 8.72 -11.07 -2.15
CA LYS A 25 9.92 -11.89 -1.96
C LYS A 25 11.17 -11.02 -1.79
N THR A 26 11.32 -9.97 -2.60
CA THR A 26 12.42 -9.01 -2.51
C THR A 26 12.43 -8.29 -1.16
N ILE A 27 11.29 -7.76 -0.72
CA ILE A 27 11.17 -7.05 0.57
C ILE A 27 11.54 -7.95 1.75
N ARG A 28 11.08 -9.21 1.77
CA ARG A 28 11.46 -10.16 2.84
C ARG A 28 12.94 -10.52 2.82
N ARG A 29 13.53 -10.63 1.63
CA ARG A 29 14.94 -11.04 1.47
C ARG A 29 15.90 -9.91 1.81
N ASP A 30 15.64 -8.72 1.25
CA ASP A 30 16.60 -7.60 1.24
C ASP A 30 16.23 -6.51 2.25
N GLY A 31 15.05 -6.60 2.87
CA GLY A 31 14.47 -5.57 3.73
C GLY A 31 13.56 -4.60 2.96
N PRO A 32 12.72 -3.84 3.69
CA PRO A 32 11.85 -2.86 3.08
C PRO A 32 12.69 -1.68 2.59
N ASN A 33 12.36 -1.20 1.40
CA ASN A 33 12.82 0.10 0.91
C ASN A 33 11.66 0.81 0.24
N THR A 34 11.74 2.14 0.19
CA THR A 34 10.68 3.00 -0.31
C THR A 34 10.18 2.57 -1.69
N ILE A 35 11.07 2.25 -2.63
CA ILE A 35 10.68 1.93 -4.02
C ILE A 35 9.87 0.62 -4.09
N SER A 36 10.38 -0.45 -3.49
CA SER A 36 9.74 -1.77 -3.55
C SER A 36 8.43 -1.81 -2.78
N VAL A 37 8.38 -1.19 -1.61
CA VAL A 37 7.20 -1.12 -0.75
C VAL A 37 6.14 -0.22 -1.39
N TRP A 38 6.55 0.90 -2.00
CA TRP A 38 5.67 1.75 -2.80
C TRP A 38 5.07 1.01 -4.00
N ALA A 39 5.91 0.35 -4.80
CA ALA A 39 5.43 -0.40 -5.97
C ALA A 39 4.42 -1.48 -5.55
N LEU A 40 4.70 -2.19 -4.45
CA LEU A 40 3.79 -3.20 -3.90
C LEU A 40 2.45 -2.58 -3.50
N ALA A 41 2.47 -1.44 -2.80
CA ALA A 41 1.28 -0.72 -2.41
C ALA A 41 0.42 -0.28 -3.60
N ARG A 42 1.04 0.12 -4.71
CA ARG A 42 0.33 0.51 -5.94
C ARG A 42 -0.31 -0.68 -6.65
N VAL A 43 0.39 -1.82 -6.71
CA VAL A 43 -0.15 -3.06 -7.28
C VAL A 43 -1.32 -3.59 -6.44
N GLY A 44 -1.19 -3.52 -5.11
CA GLY A 44 -2.18 -4.03 -4.16
C GLY A 44 -3.24 -3.03 -3.72
N ALA A 45 -3.28 -1.81 -4.24
CA ALA A 45 -4.21 -0.79 -3.77
C ALA A 45 -5.68 -1.24 -3.86
N ARG A 46 -6.46 -1.03 -2.79
CA ARG A 46 -7.89 -1.36 -2.76
C ARG A 46 -8.74 -0.30 -3.47
N ARG A 47 -8.24 0.93 -3.51
CA ARG A 47 -8.84 2.05 -4.24
C ARG A 47 -7.87 2.51 -5.31
N LEU A 48 -8.27 2.34 -6.55
CA LEU A 48 -7.50 2.76 -7.71
C LEU A 48 -7.86 4.21 -8.06
N VAL A 49 -6.90 4.91 -8.66
CA VAL A 49 -7.07 6.27 -9.18
C VAL A 49 -7.67 6.23 -10.59
N TYR A 50 -7.29 5.25 -11.40
CA TYR A 50 -7.67 5.13 -12.80
C TYR A 50 -8.50 3.89 -13.13
N GLY A 51 -8.22 2.77 -12.45
CA GLY A 51 -8.89 1.49 -12.70
C GLY A 51 -10.22 1.36 -11.97
N GLY A 52 -11.13 0.55 -12.52
CA GLY A 52 -12.33 0.11 -11.81
C GLY A 52 -12.03 -1.03 -10.82
N PRO A 53 -13.03 -1.45 -10.00
CA PRO A 53 -12.88 -2.54 -9.03
C PRO A 53 -12.34 -3.86 -9.62
N ASP A 54 -12.63 -4.15 -10.88
CA ASP A 54 -12.18 -5.38 -11.57
C ASP A 54 -10.65 -5.44 -11.77
N TYR A 55 -9.95 -4.32 -11.63
CA TYR A 55 -8.49 -4.27 -11.64
C TYR A 55 -7.88 -4.50 -10.25
N VAL A 56 -8.67 -4.49 -9.18
CA VAL A 56 -8.17 -4.74 -7.83
C VAL A 56 -7.90 -6.23 -7.66
N VAL A 57 -6.68 -6.60 -7.25
CA VAL A 57 -6.38 -8.02 -7.00
C VAL A 57 -7.19 -8.55 -5.83
N LYS A 58 -7.51 -9.84 -5.85
CA LYS A 58 -8.29 -10.49 -4.78
C LYS A 58 -7.69 -10.28 -3.38
N PRO A 59 -8.54 -10.24 -2.33
CA PRO A 59 -8.09 -9.99 -0.95
C PRO A 59 -6.97 -10.92 -0.50
N GLU A 60 -7.04 -12.22 -0.82
CA GLU A 60 -6.07 -13.22 -0.37
C GLU A 60 -4.65 -12.92 -0.87
N MET A 61 -4.54 -12.33 -2.07
CA MET A 61 -3.26 -11.90 -2.62
C MET A 61 -2.71 -10.70 -1.85
N ALA A 62 -3.56 -9.71 -1.58
CA ALA A 62 -3.18 -8.51 -0.84
C ALA A 62 -2.85 -8.82 0.61
N GLU A 63 -3.58 -9.73 1.27
CA GLU A 63 -3.28 -10.22 2.62
C GLU A 63 -1.87 -10.82 2.70
N GLY A 64 -1.48 -11.62 1.71
CA GLY A 64 -0.13 -12.18 1.64
C GLY A 64 0.96 -11.11 1.47
N TRP A 65 0.64 -9.97 0.86
CA TRP A 65 1.56 -8.83 0.68
C TRP A 65 1.63 -7.94 1.92
N VAL A 66 0.48 -7.63 2.52
CA VAL A 66 0.38 -6.94 3.82
C VAL A 66 1.07 -7.74 4.91
N GLY A 67 0.91 -9.07 4.91
CA GLY A 67 1.58 -9.98 5.83
C GLY A 67 3.10 -9.85 5.81
N ALA A 68 3.70 -9.59 4.65
CA ALA A 68 5.14 -9.34 4.57
C ALA A 68 5.53 -7.98 5.16
N LEU A 69 4.68 -6.96 5.06
CA LEU A 69 4.94 -5.66 5.69
C LEU A 69 4.74 -5.71 7.22
N LEU A 70 3.84 -6.57 7.71
CA LEU A 70 3.61 -6.80 9.14
C LEU A 70 4.82 -7.44 9.87
N GLU A 71 5.79 -7.98 9.13
CA GLU A 71 7.03 -8.53 9.70
C GLU A 71 8.03 -7.44 10.13
N PHE A 72 7.78 -6.18 9.77
CA PHE A 72 8.67 -5.05 10.07
C PHE A 72 8.10 -4.11 11.14
N ASP A 73 9.00 -3.37 11.77
CA ASP A 73 8.67 -2.36 12.78
C ASP A 73 8.19 -1.07 12.10
N TRP A 74 6.89 -0.80 12.16
CA TRP A 74 6.27 0.35 11.49
C TRP A 74 6.61 1.68 12.16
N SER A 75 7.12 1.66 13.39
CA SER A 75 7.52 2.88 14.11
C SER A 75 8.80 3.51 13.56
N LYS A 76 9.61 2.73 12.82
CA LYS A 76 10.92 3.17 12.31
C LYS A 76 10.84 3.83 10.95
N GLU A 77 9.95 3.36 10.09
CA GLU A 77 9.93 3.71 8.67
C GLU A 77 8.51 4.07 8.25
N ALA A 78 8.22 5.37 8.15
CA ALA A 78 6.86 5.87 7.90
C ALA A 78 6.24 5.32 6.61
N TYR A 79 7.02 5.05 5.56
CA TYR A 79 6.48 4.54 4.30
C TYR A 79 5.87 3.12 4.38
N ILE A 80 6.18 2.35 5.42
CA ILE A 80 5.65 0.99 5.62
C ILE A 80 4.16 1.02 6.01
N PRO A 81 3.73 1.69 7.11
CA PRO A 81 2.32 1.74 7.49
C PRO A 81 1.43 2.33 6.39
N TYR A 82 1.84 3.41 5.74
CA TYR A 82 1.08 3.99 4.62
C TYR A 82 0.91 2.99 3.45
N SER A 83 1.94 2.19 3.15
CA SER A 83 1.89 1.19 2.06
C SER A 83 0.94 0.05 2.40
N ALA A 84 1.01 -0.44 3.64
CA ALA A 84 0.12 -1.47 4.12
C ALA A 84 -1.34 -0.98 4.10
N ILE A 85 -1.60 0.26 4.53
CA ILE A 85 -2.93 0.87 4.54
C ILE A 85 -3.51 0.97 3.13
N LEU A 86 -2.73 1.36 2.11
CA LEU A 86 -3.23 1.40 0.73
C LEU A 86 -3.75 0.03 0.24
N MET A 87 -3.16 -1.06 0.73
CA MET A 87 -3.57 -2.43 0.42
C MET A 87 -4.63 -3.00 1.37
N ALA A 88 -4.85 -2.38 2.54
CA ALA A 88 -5.76 -2.85 3.58
C ALA A 88 -6.99 -1.96 3.81
N ARG A 89 -7.09 -0.83 3.12
CA ARG A 89 -8.21 0.12 3.22
C ARG A 89 -9.56 -0.55 3.11
N VAL A 90 -10.45 -0.23 4.05
CA VAL A 90 -11.86 -0.66 4.01
C VAL A 90 -12.57 0.12 2.91
N THR A 91 -13.08 -0.58 1.92
CA THR A 91 -13.80 -0.03 0.77
C THR A 91 -15.32 -0.08 0.97
N GLY A 92 -15.80 -0.94 1.87
CA GLY A 92 -17.22 -1.25 2.03
C GLY A 92 -17.70 -2.34 1.06
N ASP A 93 -16.85 -2.80 0.15
CA ASP A 93 -17.08 -4.00 -0.67
C ASP A 93 -16.31 -5.18 -0.09
N ARG A 94 -17.04 -6.15 0.46
CA ARG A 94 -16.49 -7.38 1.03
C ARG A 94 -15.68 -8.22 0.03
N LYS A 95 -15.85 -8.02 -1.27
CA LYS A 95 -15.04 -8.70 -2.29
C LYS A 95 -13.63 -8.12 -2.44
N LEU A 96 -13.41 -6.88 -1.99
CA LEU A 96 -12.13 -6.18 -2.08
C LEU A 96 -11.43 -6.07 -0.73
N ASP A 97 -12.22 -5.98 0.34
CA ASP A 97 -11.75 -5.82 1.71
C ASP A 97 -11.05 -7.07 2.24
N LEU A 98 -10.00 -6.86 3.04
CA LEU A 98 -9.25 -7.95 3.66
C LEU A 98 -10.08 -8.61 4.77
N CYS A 99 -9.74 -9.86 5.11
CA CYS A 99 -10.39 -10.56 6.21
C CYS A 99 -10.12 -9.90 7.56
N ALA A 100 -11.04 -10.11 8.50
CA ALA A 100 -10.99 -9.52 9.84
C ALA A 100 -9.71 -9.87 10.60
N GLU A 101 -9.13 -11.05 10.39
CA GLU A 101 -7.88 -11.46 11.05
C GLU A 101 -6.70 -10.59 10.59
N THR A 102 -6.55 -10.39 9.28
CA THR A 102 -5.48 -9.54 8.73
C THR A 102 -5.71 -8.08 9.13
N MET A 103 -6.95 -7.60 9.08
CA MET A 103 -7.30 -6.26 9.53
C MET A 103 -6.94 -6.01 11.00
N ALA A 104 -7.24 -6.95 11.90
CA ALA A 104 -6.88 -6.83 13.31
C ALA A 104 -5.36 -6.72 13.52
N LYS A 105 -4.55 -7.44 12.73
CA LYS A 105 -3.08 -7.33 12.77
C LYS A 105 -2.59 -5.97 12.30
N VAL A 106 -3.17 -5.43 11.22
CA VAL A 106 -2.86 -4.08 10.72
C VAL A 106 -3.19 -3.02 11.76
N GLN A 107 -4.40 -3.08 12.34
CA GLN A 107 -4.84 -2.15 13.38
C GLN A 107 -3.90 -2.16 14.59
N LYS A 108 -3.56 -3.36 15.09
CA LYS A 108 -2.60 -3.51 16.17
C LYS A 108 -1.22 -2.92 15.84
N GLN A 109 -0.76 -3.06 14.60
CA GLN A 109 0.53 -2.51 14.19
C GLN A 109 0.48 -0.97 14.10
N ILE A 110 -0.65 -0.39 13.67
CA ILE A 110 -0.89 1.06 13.66
C ILE A 110 -0.76 1.67 15.06
N GLU A 111 -1.19 0.97 16.11
CA GLU A 111 -1.09 1.45 17.50
C GLU A 111 0.35 1.74 17.95
N THR A 112 1.34 1.11 17.30
CA THR A 112 2.77 1.33 17.61
C THR A 112 3.35 2.55 16.88
N CYS A 113 2.61 3.13 15.94
CA CYS A 113 3.06 4.23 15.09
C CYS A 113 2.79 5.60 15.74
N PRO A 114 3.70 6.59 15.59
CA PRO A 114 3.50 7.94 16.13
C PRO A 114 2.24 8.68 15.61
N ALA A 115 1.79 8.36 14.39
CA ALA A 115 0.62 8.96 13.74
C ALA A 115 -0.60 8.02 13.72
N SER A 116 -0.79 7.22 14.79
CA SER A 116 -1.77 6.13 14.83
C SER A 116 -3.21 6.58 14.49
N GLU A 117 -3.69 7.69 15.05
CA GLU A 117 -5.04 8.21 14.78
C GLU A 117 -5.27 8.51 13.29
N HIS A 118 -4.32 9.22 12.67
CA HIS A 118 -4.37 9.53 11.23
C HIS A 118 -4.30 8.28 10.37
N LEU A 119 -3.41 7.34 10.70
CA LEU A 119 -3.29 6.05 10.02
C LEU A 119 -4.58 5.21 10.13
N TYR A 120 -5.26 5.25 11.28
CA TYR A 120 -6.57 4.63 11.47
C TYR A 120 -7.64 5.28 10.58
N ASP A 121 -7.67 6.60 10.48
CA ASP A 121 -8.59 7.32 9.60
C ASP A 121 -8.37 6.96 8.12
N LEU A 122 -7.10 6.92 7.70
CA LEU A 122 -6.72 6.47 6.36
C LEU A 122 -7.09 5.01 6.09
N LEU A 123 -7.11 4.14 7.11
CA LEU A 123 -7.47 2.74 6.98
C LEU A 123 -8.99 2.53 6.88
N MET A 124 -9.75 3.19 7.77
CA MET A 124 -11.16 2.89 8.02
C MET A 124 -12.13 3.82 7.28
N ASN A 125 -11.75 5.08 7.07
CA ASN A 125 -12.65 6.13 6.59
C ASN A 125 -12.35 6.59 5.15
N LEU A 126 -11.50 5.86 4.42
CA LEU A 126 -11.10 6.17 3.04
C LEU A 126 -10.56 7.60 2.84
N ALA A 127 -10.01 8.21 3.89
CA ALA A 127 -9.44 9.55 3.81
C ALA A 127 -8.36 9.62 2.73
N ALA A 128 -8.24 10.78 2.06
CA ALA A 128 -7.20 10.97 1.07
C ALA A 128 -5.83 11.08 1.76
N LEU A 129 -4.78 10.56 1.13
CA LEU A 129 -3.41 10.88 1.54
C LEU A 129 -3.17 12.35 1.24
N ASP A 130 -2.83 13.14 2.26
CA ASP A 130 -2.51 14.54 2.09
C ASP A 130 -1.08 14.75 1.56
N GLU A 131 -0.64 16.00 1.39
CA GLU A 131 0.71 16.30 0.91
C GLU A 131 1.81 15.86 1.88
N ASN A 132 1.54 15.86 3.19
CA ASN A 132 2.49 15.44 4.20
C ASN A 132 2.63 13.92 4.21
N ASP A 133 1.52 13.20 4.08
CA ASP A 133 1.51 11.75 3.91
C ASP A 133 2.32 11.35 2.69
N GLN A 134 2.14 12.06 1.56
CA GLN A 134 2.93 11.81 0.37
C GLN A 134 4.42 12.03 0.65
N LYS A 135 4.82 13.13 1.30
CA LYS A 135 6.23 13.36 1.66
C LYS A 135 6.78 12.26 2.58
N LEU A 136 6.04 11.85 3.60
CA LEU A 136 6.43 10.76 4.49
C LEU A 136 6.52 9.41 3.76
N PHE A 137 5.68 9.22 2.75
CA PHE A 137 5.64 8.03 1.93
C PHE A 137 6.79 7.95 0.91
N PHE A 138 7.20 9.10 0.35
CA PHE A 138 8.22 9.20 -0.69
C PHE A 138 9.60 9.62 -0.17
N GLY A 139 9.71 10.10 1.07
CA GLY A 139 10.90 10.77 1.62
C GLY A 139 11.15 12.16 1.01
N ASP A 140 12.34 12.72 1.25
CA ASP A 140 12.77 14.03 0.72
C ASP A 140 13.08 14.02 -0.78
N SER A 141 13.25 12.83 -1.36
CA SER A 141 13.60 12.65 -2.77
C SER A 141 12.54 11.81 -3.46
N LEU A 142 11.62 12.48 -4.15
CA LEU A 142 10.87 11.89 -5.25
C LEU A 142 11.85 11.18 -6.18
N PRO A 143 11.67 9.88 -6.49
CA PRO A 143 12.51 9.16 -7.43
C PRO A 143 12.75 10.00 -8.70
N HIS A 144 14.02 10.32 -8.97
CA HIS A 144 14.39 11.16 -10.10
C HIS A 144 13.86 10.53 -11.40
N GLY A 145 12.96 11.25 -12.07
CA GLY A 145 11.98 10.71 -13.02
C GLY A 145 10.57 11.27 -12.78
N ILE A 146 10.37 11.97 -11.65
CA ILE A 146 9.12 12.63 -11.29
C ILE A 146 9.28 14.16 -11.42
N VAL A 147 8.58 14.72 -12.41
CA VAL A 147 8.28 16.17 -12.46
C VAL A 147 6.77 16.31 -12.33
N ILE A 148 6.34 17.16 -11.40
CA ILE A 148 4.95 17.62 -11.28
C ILE A 148 4.93 19.00 -11.94
N SER A 149 4.50 19.05 -13.20
CA SER A 149 4.00 20.28 -13.78
C SER A 149 2.50 20.26 -13.57
N GLY A 150 1.98 21.32 -12.96
CA GLY A 150 0.60 21.45 -12.47
C GLY A 150 -0.48 21.46 -13.54
#